data_AF-T0LR90-F1
#
_entry.id   AF-T0LR90-F1
#
_cell.length_a   1.000
_cell.length_b   1.000
_cell.length_c   1.000
_cell.angle_alpha   90.00
_cell.angle_beta   90.00
_cell.angle_gamma   90.00
#
_symmetry.space_group_name_H-M   'P 1'
#
loop_
_entity.id
_entity.type
_entity.pdbx_description
1 polymer ?
#
loop_
_entity_poly.entity_id
_entity_poly.type
_entity_poly.pdbx_seq_one_letter_code
_entity_poly.pdbx_strand_id
1 'polypeptide(L)'
;METFEVIEHSRNSNLEKGQKEIIAIEYIKPTYIKGIISVDIKKGDTVSVERNKIYKNKLEIGYVTIKKSSSDVVLDTSHDIKYTGGYSIDGKTIYLDEHFPKTLKVEGKDIDTTATIGLHHELPEKWLSDNDFEYPYAHEVATGIEKKFVEYLGVTWKGYCGEVDKNLRKVYSQKLRESPASLDLAPYLYCRDREALKEIRESEPEK
;
A
#
# COMPACT_ATOMS: atom_id res chain seq x y z
N MET A 1 3.76 6.63 22.23
CA MET A 1 4.01 7.64 21.20
C MET A 1 4.47 6.90 19.96
N GLU A 2 3.68 6.96 18.88
CA GLU A 2 3.95 6.25 17.63
C GLU A 2 4.84 7.11 16.74
N THR A 3 5.78 6.53 16.00
CA THR A 3 6.68 7.26 15.10
C THR A 3 6.30 6.98 13.66
N PHE A 4 6.22 8.03 12.83
CA PHE A 4 5.86 7.95 11.43
C PHE A 4 6.94 8.63 10.59
N GLU A 5 7.22 8.10 9.40
CA GLU A 5 8.02 8.79 8.39
C GLU A 5 7.11 9.54 7.43
N VAL A 6 7.45 10.78 7.14
CA VAL A 6 6.73 11.58 6.15
C VAL A 6 7.04 11.07 4.76
N ILE A 7 6.01 10.61 4.06
CA ILE A 7 6.12 10.11 2.68
C ILE A 7 5.73 11.18 1.66
N GLU A 8 4.92 12.17 2.05
CA GLU A 8 4.50 13.26 1.19
C GLU A 8 4.12 14.53 1.96
N HIS A 9 4.21 15.68 1.31
CA HIS A 9 3.69 16.95 1.81
C HIS A 9 2.97 17.73 0.69
N SER A 10 1.72 18.11 0.89
CA SER A 10 0.97 18.89 -0.10
C SER A 10 0.82 20.35 0.35
N ARG A 11 0.89 21.27 -0.63
CA ARG A 11 0.41 22.65 -0.45
C ARG A 11 -1.07 22.64 -0.78
N ASN A 12 -1.90 22.28 0.19
CA ASN A 12 -3.33 22.43 0.05
C ASN A 12 -3.70 23.92 0.11
N SER A 13 -4.26 24.46 -0.96
CA SER A 13 -4.61 25.88 -1.11
C SER A 13 -5.68 26.36 -0.14
N ASN A 14 -6.38 25.44 0.53
CA ASN A 14 -7.41 25.74 1.51
C ASN A 14 -6.88 25.86 2.95
N LEU A 15 -5.57 25.66 3.16
CA LEU A 15 -4.96 25.80 4.49
C LEU A 15 -4.61 27.25 4.82
N GLU A 16 -4.59 27.56 6.11
CA GLU A 16 -4.16 28.89 6.57
C GLU A 16 -2.71 29.17 6.17
N LYS A 17 -2.36 30.46 6.03
CA LYS A 17 -1.04 30.88 5.60
C LYS A 17 0.04 30.32 6.54
N GLY A 18 0.88 29.42 6.01
CA GLY A 18 1.98 28.77 6.74
C GLY A 18 1.69 27.35 7.21
N GLN A 19 0.44 26.88 7.08
CA GLN A 19 0.11 25.47 7.32
C GLN A 19 0.42 24.62 6.08
N LYS A 20 0.79 23.37 6.33
CA LYS A 20 1.02 22.34 5.30
C LYS A 20 0.34 21.07 5.69
N GLU A 21 -0.11 20.34 4.68
CA GLU A 21 -0.60 18.99 4.86
C GLU A 21 0.56 18.02 4.71
N ILE A 22 0.64 17.03 5.60
CA ILE A 22 1.59 15.94 5.48
C ILE A 22 0.85 14.61 5.46
N ILE A 23 1.50 13.66 4.81
CA ILE A 23 1.16 12.25 4.83
C ILE A 23 2.36 11.50 5.39
N ALA A 24 2.13 10.67 6.38
CA ALA A 24 3.18 9.88 7.02
C ALA A 24 2.72 8.45 7.31
N ILE A 25 3.67 7.52 7.36
CA ILE A 25 3.41 6.10 7.59
C ILE A 25 4.32 5.52 8.67
N GLU A 26 3.76 4.65 9.51
CA GLU A 26 4.52 3.73 10.37
C GLU A 26 4.68 2.41 9.61
N TYR A 27 5.92 1.98 9.37
CA TYR A 27 6.21 0.89 8.42
C TYR A 27 6.14 -0.51 9.03
N ILE A 28 6.24 -0.72 10.34
CA ILE A 28 6.26 -2.08 10.91
C ILE A 28 4.84 -2.64 10.96
N LYS A 29 3.88 -1.80 11.34
CA LYS A 29 2.45 -2.05 11.30
C LYS A 29 1.81 -0.90 10.51
N PRO A 30 1.72 -1.04 9.17
CA PRO A 30 1.26 0.00 8.26
C PRO A 30 0.10 0.79 8.85
N THR A 31 0.41 2.02 9.23
CA THR A 31 -0.53 2.97 9.80
C THR A 31 -0.27 4.29 9.12
N TYR A 32 -1.26 4.77 8.40
CA TYR A 32 -1.25 5.99 7.64
C TYR A 32 -1.84 7.12 8.47
N ILE A 33 -1.17 8.26 8.47
CA ILE A 33 -1.73 9.50 8.99
C ILE A 33 -1.70 10.58 7.92
N LYS A 34 -2.75 11.39 7.93
CA LYS A 34 -2.80 12.70 7.30
C LYS A 34 -2.88 13.74 8.40
N GLY A 35 -2.13 14.81 8.29
CA GLY A 35 -2.09 15.83 9.32
C GLY A 35 -1.79 17.21 8.79
N ILE A 36 -2.10 18.22 9.59
CA ILE A 36 -1.80 19.62 9.32
C ILE A 36 -0.69 20.05 10.27
N ILE A 37 0.38 20.61 9.73
CA ILE A 37 1.53 21.10 10.49
C ILE A 37 1.82 22.56 10.17
N SER A 38 2.46 23.27 11.11
CA SER A 38 2.86 24.68 10.98
C SER A 38 4.36 24.87 10.71
N VAL A 39 5.11 23.78 10.53
CA VAL A 39 6.56 23.80 10.29
C VAL A 39 6.90 23.13 8.97
N ASP A 40 8.08 23.44 8.43
CA ASP A 40 8.57 22.77 7.24
C ASP A 40 9.09 21.36 7.58
N ILE A 41 8.58 20.36 6.86
CA ILE A 41 8.98 18.96 6.97
C ILE A 41 9.18 18.42 5.57
N LYS A 42 10.22 17.61 5.41
CA LYS A 42 10.58 17.00 4.13
C LYS A 42 10.19 15.52 4.12
N LYS A 43 9.99 14.96 2.92
CA LYS A 43 9.91 13.51 2.72
C LYS A 43 11.15 12.84 3.35
N GLY A 44 10.92 11.77 4.11
CA GLY A 44 11.94 11.05 4.88
C GLY A 44 12.18 11.56 6.30
N ASP A 45 11.64 12.73 6.67
CA ASP A 45 11.66 13.17 8.07
C ASP A 45 10.77 12.27 8.93
N THR A 46 11.11 12.15 10.21
CA THR A 46 10.27 11.46 11.19
C THR A 46 9.47 12.44 12.05
N VAL A 47 8.23 12.06 12.33
CA VAL A 47 7.35 12.72 13.28
C VAL A 47 6.83 11.71 14.27
N SER A 48 6.39 12.18 15.42
CA SER A 48 5.78 11.35 16.45
C SER A 48 4.36 11.80 16.72
N VAL A 49 3.45 10.86 16.95
CA VAL A 49 2.05 11.15 17.25
C VAL A 49 1.70 10.66 18.64
N GLU A 50 1.04 11.53 19.39
CA GLU A 50 0.39 11.21 20.64
C GLU A 50 -1.05 11.73 20.61
N ARG A 51 -2.02 10.82 20.75
CA ARG A 51 -3.44 11.09 20.53
C ARG A 51 -3.64 11.63 19.10
N ASN A 52 -3.95 12.92 18.96
CA ASN A 52 -4.13 13.59 17.67
C ASN A 52 -3.07 14.67 17.43
N LYS A 53 -2.02 14.77 18.25
CA LYS A 53 -1.00 15.81 18.13
C LYS A 53 0.25 15.25 17.47
N ILE A 54 0.84 16.05 16.58
CA ILE A 54 2.06 15.72 15.83
C ILE A 54 3.23 16.47 16.47
N TYR A 55 4.31 15.74 16.73
CA TYR A 55 5.50 16.25 17.39
C TYR A 55 6.76 15.98 16.54
N LYS A 56 7.67 16.95 16.51
CA LYS A 56 9.04 16.80 16.01
C LYS A 56 10.00 17.24 17.10
N ASN A 57 10.95 16.37 17.47
CA ASN A 57 11.89 16.65 18.58
C ASN A 57 11.21 17.08 19.88
N LYS A 58 10.07 16.46 20.23
CA LYS A 58 9.21 16.77 21.40
C LYS A 58 8.48 18.12 21.36
N LEU A 59 8.61 18.89 20.27
CA LEU A 59 7.83 20.10 20.05
C LEU A 59 6.54 19.75 19.30
N GLU A 60 5.39 20.22 19.79
CA GLU A 60 4.11 20.11 19.07
C GLU A 60 4.13 21.01 17.84
N ILE A 61 3.86 20.43 16.68
CA ILE A 61 3.96 21.10 15.37
C ILE A 61 2.68 21.04 14.55
N GLY A 62 1.66 20.33 15.03
CA GLY A 62 0.44 20.10 14.28
C GLY A 62 -0.47 19.05 14.87
N TYR A 63 -1.45 18.61 14.09
CA TYR A 63 -2.43 17.61 14.49
C TYR A 63 -2.82 16.67 13.33
N VAL A 64 -3.26 15.47 13.69
CA VAL A 64 -3.73 14.44 12.76
C VAL A 64 -5.20 14.72 12.40
N THR A 65 -5.51 14.70 11.11
CA THR A 65 -6.86 14.85 10.56
C THR A 65 -7.45 13.52 10.12
N ILE A 66 -6.62 12.58 9.62
CA ILE A 66 -7.03 11.23 9.24
C ILE A 66 -6.01 10.24 9.79
N LYS A 67 -6.49 9.13 10.35
CA LYS A 67 -5.68 7.97 10.71
C LYS A 67 -6.34 6.72 10.11
N LYS A 68 -5.59 5.92 9.35
CA LYS A 68 -6.00 4.61 8.82
C LYS A 68 -4.97 3.58 9.29
N SER A 69 -5.40 2.38 9.65
CA SER A 69 -4.51 1.30 10.05
C SER A 69 -4.73 0.05 9.21
N SER A 70 -3.68 -0.74 9.02
CA SER A 70 -3.77 -2.10 8.49
C SER A 70 -4.69 -3.01 9.29
N SER A 71 -4.98 -2.70 10.56
CA SER A 71 -5.99 -3.45 11.32
C SER A 71 -7.44 -3.15 10.93
N ASP A 72 -7.67 -2.13 10.12
CA ASP A 72 -9.01 -1.69 9.72
C ASP A 72 -9.48 -2.34 8.41
N VAL A 73 -8.62 -3.17 7.79
CA VAL A 73 -8.88 -3.84 6.50
C VAL A 73 -8.94 -5.35 6.66
N VAL A 74 -9.61 -5.99 5.71
CA VAL A 74 -9.66 -7.45 5.56
C VAL A 74 -8.61 -7.87 4.53
N LEU A 75 -7.84 -8.90 4.86
CA LEU A 75 -7.00 -9.60 3.88
C LEU A 75 -7.77 -10.78 3.32
N ASP A 76 -8.01 -10.75 2.01
CA ASP A 76 -8.63 -11.84 1.26
C ASP A 76 -7.57 -12.54 0.42
N THR A 77 -7.54 -13.87 0.53
CA THR A 77 -6.58 -14.74 -0.18
C THR A 77 -7.28 -15.91 -0.87
N SER A 78 -8.55 -15.72 -1.21
CA SER A 78 -9.47 -16.75 -1.73
C SER A 78 -10.06 -16.41 -3.10
N HIS A 79 -9.56 -15.35 -3.75
CA HIS A 79 -9.99 -14.94 -5.08
C HIS A 79 -8.81 -14.91 -6.05
N ASP A 80 -9.12 -15.06 -7.32
CA ASP A 80 -8.17 -14.92 -8.42
C ASP A 80 -7.92 -13.46 -8.77
N ILE A 81 -6.65 -13.07 -8.77
CA ILE A 81 -6.19 -11.74 -9.18
C ILE A 81 -5.17 -11.91 -10.29
N LYS A 82 -5.30 -11.15 -11.39
CA LYS A 82 -4.41 -11.35 -12.54
C LYS A 82 -2.95 -10.99 -12.24
N TYR A 83 -2.74 -10.01 -11.35
CA TYR A 83 -1.42 -9.66 -10.82
C TYR A 83 -1.10 -10.49 -9.56
N THR A 84 -0.21 -10.02 -8.70
CA THR A 84 0.05 -10.66 -7.39
C THR A 84 -1.02 -10.34 -6.36
N GLY A 85 -1.61 -9.16 -6.45
CA GLY A 85 -2.58 -8.64 -5.49
C GLY A 85 -3.37 -7.48 -6.06
N GLY A 86 -4.20 -6.90 -5.20
CA GLY A 86 -5.00 -5.72 -5.51
C GLY A 86 -5.78 -5.26 -4.29
N TYR A 87 -6.70 -4.33 -4.48
CA TYR A 87 -7.53 -3.77 -3.41
C TYR A 87 -8.94 -3.52 -3.88
N SER A 88 -9.89 -3.48 -2.94
CA SER A 88 -11.27 -3.13 -3.24
C SER A 88 -11.41 -1.64 -3.55
N ILE A 89 -12.42 -1.29 -4.35
CA ILE A 89 -12.76 0.11 -4.68
C ILE A 89 -12.89 0.99 -3.42
N ASP A 90 -13.46 0.46 -2.34
CA ASP A 90 -13.62 1.18 -1.07
C ASP A 90 -12.41 1.09 -0.12
N GLY A 91 -11.37 0.35 -0.51
CA GLY A 91 -10.13 0.17 0.25
C GLY A 91 -10.26 -0.62 1.55
N LYS A 92 -11.39 -1.32 1.78
CA LYS A 92 -11.60 -2.14 2.99
C LYS A 92 -11.11 -3.58 2.85
N THR A 93 -10.94 -4.07 1.64
CA THR A 93 -10.41 -5.41 1.38
C THR A 93 -9.15 -5.30 0.55
N ILE A 94 -8.10 -5.96 1.00
CA ILE A 94 -6.85 -6.13 0.25
C ILE A 94 -6.79 -7.59 -0.20
N TYR A 95 -6.55 -7.78 -1.49
CA TYR A 95 -6.49 -9.09 -2.12
C TYR A 95 -5.04 -9.49 -2.33
N LEU A 96 -4.73 -10.74 -1.98
CA LEU A 96 -3.58 -11.47 -2.52
C LEU A 96 -4.16 -12.62 -3.34
N ASP A 97 -3.65 -12.82 -4.55
CA ASP A 97 -4.10 -13.90 -5.41
C ASP A 97 -4.06 -15.27 -4.68
N GLU A 98 -5.11 -16.07 -4.80
CA GLU A 98 -5.23 -17.34 -4.08
C GLU A 98 -4.15 -18.36 -4.46
N HIS A 99 -3.61 -18.25 -5.68
CA HIS A 99 -2.57 -19.11 -6.22
C HIS A 99 -1.16 -18.57 -5.92
N PHE A 100 -1.03 -17.34 -5.40
CA PHE A 100 0.25 -16.79 -4.99
C PHE A 100 0.69 -17.35 -3.62
N PRO A 101 1.95 -17.78 -3.44
CA PRO A 101 2.39 -18.32 -2.16
C PRO A 101 2.28 -17.30 -1.02
N LYS A 102 1.56 -17.66 0.05
CA LYS A 102 1.47 -16.87 1.30
C LYS A 102 2.79 -16.76 2.05
N THR A 103 3.72 -17.66 1.74
CA THR A 103 5.07 -17.67 2.29
C THR A 103 6.07 -17.93 1.18
N LEU A 104 7.06 -17.05 1.06
CA LEU A 104 8.20 -17.22 0.17
C LEU A 104 9.45 -17.59 0.96
N LYS A 105 10.25 -18.52 0.42
CA LYS A 105 11.59 -18.80 0.93
C LYS A 105 12.59 -17.91 0.21
N VAL A 106 13.08 -16.89 0.91
CA VAL A 106 14.04 -15.91 0.36
C VAL A 106 15.28 -15.92 1.24
N GLU A 107 16.44 -16.24 0.65
CA GLU A 107 17.73 -16.22 1.36
C GLU A 107 17.73 -17.03 2.68
N GLY A 108 16.98 -18.14 2.70
CA GLY A 108 16.84 -19.02 3.86
C GLY A 108 15.82 -18.58 4.91
N LYS A 109 15.09 -17.48 4.67
CA LYS A 109 14.02 -16.97 5.54
C LYS A 109 12.64 -17.20 4.94
N ASP A 110 11.66 -17.39 5.81
CA ASP A 110 10.25 -17.42 5.45
C ASP A 110 9.69 -15.99 5.49
N ILE A 111 9.21 -15.51 4.35
CA ILE A 111 8.66 -14.16 4.16
C ILE A 111 7.15 -14.27 3.93
N ASP A 112 6.37 -13.62 4.78
CA ASP A 112 4.91 -13.56 4.66
C ASP A 112 4.49 -12.53 3.60
N THR A 113 3.90 -13.01 2.51
CA THR A 113 3.50 -12.17 1.38
C THR A 113 2.18 -11.46 1.60
N THR A 114 1.35 -11.93 2.54
CA THR A 114 0.17 -11.18 2.96
C THR A 114 0.60 -9.90 3.68
N ALA A 115 1.72 -9.95 4.41
CA ALA A 115 2.34 -8.79 5.02
C ALA A 115 3.05 -7.92 3.96
N THR A 116 4.01 -8.46 3.19
CA THR A 116 4.82 -7.64 2.28
C THR A 116 4.02 -7.07 1.12
N ILE A 117 3.31 -7.90 0.35
CA ILE A 117 2.53 -7.46 -0.80
C ILE A 117 1.22 -6.83 -0.33
N GLY A 118 0.42 -7.55 0.46
CA GLY A 118 -0.89 -7.04 0.90
C GLY A 118 -0.78 -5.75 1.73
N LEU A 119 -0.12 -5.82 2.89
CA LEU A 119 -0.14 -4.70 3.85
C LEU A 119 0.90 -3.60 3.57
N HIS A 120 2.02 -3.90 2.91
CA HIS A 120 3.10 -2.92 2.68
C HIS A 120 3.20 -2.43 1.22
N HIS A 121 2.51 -3.06 0.28
CA HIS A 121 2.41 -2.58 -1.11
C HIS A 121 0.98 -2.15 -1.45
N GLU A 122 0.03 -3.08 -1.54
CA GLU A 122 -1.34 -2.81 -2.01
C GLU A 122 -2.08 -1.78 -1.15
N LEU A 123 -1.96 -1.91 0.18
CA LEU A 123 -2.67 -1.04 1.11
C LEU A 123 -2.19 0.43 1.08
N PRO A 124 -0.87 0.74 1.18
CA PRO A 124 -0.39 2.11 1.01
C PRO A 124 -0.66 2.70 -0.36
N GLU A 125 -0.61 1.89 -1.43
CA GLU A 125 -0.97 2.34 -2.78
C GLU A 125 -2.42 2.84 -2.78
N LYS A 126 -3.36 2.03 -2.28
CA LYS A 126 -4.76 2.40 -2.16
C LYS A 126 -4.96 3.66 -1.31
N TRP A 127 -4.28 3.78 -0.17
CA TRP A 127 -4.39 4.97 0.66
C TRP A 127 -3.95 6.25 -0.05
N LEU A 128 -2.90 6.18 -0.89
CA LEU A 128 -2.46 7.32 -1.68
C LEU A 128 -3.42 7.59 -2.85
N SER A 129 -3.90 6.57 -3.55
CA SER A 129 -4.90 6.75 -4.61
C SER A 129 -6.20 7.37 -4.08
N ASP A 130 -6.64 7.02 -2.87
CA ASP A 130 -7.78 7.67 -2.18
C ASP A 130 -7.53 9.15 -1.83
N ASN A 131 -6.27 9.60 -1.84
CA ASN A 131 -5.88 10.99 -1.63
C ASN A 131 -5.53 11.69 -2.95
N ASP A 132 -6.11 11.23 -4.06
CA ASP A 132 -6.00 11.81 -5.40
C ASP A 132 -4.56 11.79 -5.98
N PHE A 133 -3.67 10.97 -5.42
CA PHE A 133 -2.37 10.73 -6.05
C PHE A 133 -2.54 9.86 -7.28
N GLU A 134 -1.86 10.23 -8.37
CA GLU A 134 -1.84 9.43 -9.59
C GLU A 134 -1.28 8.03 -9.29
N TYR A 135 -1.92 7.00 -9.86
CA TYR A 135 -1.56 5.60 -9.65
C TYR A 135 -0.04 5.31 -9.76
N PRO A 136 0.70 5.79 -10.78
CA PRO A 136 2.14 5.52 -10.88
C PRO A 136 2.94 6.04 -9.69
N TYR A 137 2.54 7.20 -9.16
CA TYR A 137 3.20 7.79 -8.01
C TYR A 137 2.85 7.04 -6.73
N ALA A 138 1.58 6.70 -6.53
CA ALA A 138 1.13 5.87 -5.43
C ALA A 138 1.89 4.52 -5.42
N HIS A 139 2.01 3.89 -6.59
CA HIS A 139 2.73 2.63 -6.79
C HIS A 139 4.23 2.73 -6.46
N GLU A 140 4.90 3.81 -6.88
CA GLU A 140 6.31 4.03 -6.56
C GLU A 140 6.53 4.16 -5.04
N VAL A 141 5.66 4.92 -4.36
CA VAL A 141 5.75 5.09 -2.91
C VAL A 141 5.47 3.78 -2.17
N ALA A 142 4.45 3.03 -2.60
CA ALA A 142 4.12 1.71 -2.08
C ALA A 142 5.29 0.71 -2.24
N THR A 143 5.90 0.67 -3.43
CA THR A 143 7.10 -0.16 -3.69
C THR A 143 8.24 0.20 -2.72
N GLY A 144 8.43 1.49 -2.43
CA GLY A 144 9.40 1.96 -1.45
C GLY A 144 9.10 1.52 -0.02
N ILE A 145 7.82 1.47 0.37
CA ILE A 145 7.35 0.99 1.68
C ILE A 145 7.59 -0.52 1.79
N GLU A 146 7.17 -1.30 0.79
CA GLU A 146 7.40 -2.74 0.73
C GLU A 146 8.90 -3.06 0.82
N LYS A 147 9.73 -2.39 0.03
CA LYS A 147 11.18 -2.59 0.03
C LYS A 147 11.79 -2.40 1.42
N LYS A 148 11.45 -1.30 2.10
CA LYS A 148 11.96 -1.04 3.47
C LYS A 148 11.55 -2.14 4.44
N PHE A 149 10.32 -2.63 4.34
CA PHE A 149 9.83 -3.70 5.20
C PHE A 149 10.52 -5.04 4.91
N VAL A 150 10.69 -5.40 3.63
CA VAL A 150 11.45 -6.59 3.21
C VAL A 150 12.90 -6.54 3.71
N GLU A 151 13.56 -5.39 3.57
CA GLU A 151 14.92 -5.19 4.08
C GLU A 151 14.98 -5.25 5.61
N TYR A 152 13.94 -4.79 6.31
CA TYR A 152 13.78 -4.94 7.76
C TYR A 152 13.65 -6.41 8.20
N LEU A 153 12.95 -7.25 7.42
CA LEU A 153 12.92 -8.72 7.62
C LEU A 153 14.29 -9.38 7.37
N GLY A 154 15.24 -8.61 6.83
CA GLY A 154 16.64 -8.97 6.68
C GLY A 154 16.90 -9.89 5.50
N VAL A 155 16.18 -9.69 4.40
CA VAL A 155 16.51 -10.23 3.07
C VAL A 155 16.78 -9.08 2.11
N THR A 156 17.54 -9.32 1.05
CA THR A 156 17.77 -8.28 0.05
C THR A 156 16.53 -8.07 -0.83
N TRP A 157 16.27 -6.82 -1.22
CA TRP A 157 15.21 -6.49 -2.18
C TRP A 157 15.34 -7.32 -3.47
N LYS A 158 16.57 -7.51 -3.95
CA LYS A 158 16.86 -8.31 -5.14
C LYS A 158 16.46 -9.79 -4.96
N GLY A 159 16.80 -10.39 -3.81
CA GLY A 159 16.44 -11.77 -3.51
C GLY A 159 14.92 -11.95 -3.45
N TYR A 160 14.24 -10.99 -2.82
CA TYR A 160 12.78 -10.96 -2.72
C TYR A 160 12.11 -10.83 -4.10
N CYS A 161 12.48 -9.83 -4.90
CA CYS A 161 11.93 -9.65 -6.25
C CYS A 161 12.13 -10.90 -7.12
N GLY A 162 13.27 -11.59 -7.00
CA GLY A 162 13.52 -12.82 -7.76
C GLY A 162 12.50 -13.93 -7.48
N GLU A 163 12.11 -14.13 -6.22
CA GLU A 163 11.07 -15.11 -5.87
C GLU A 163 9.65 -14.60 -6.15
N VAL A 164 9.39 -13.30 -5.99
CA VAL A 164 8.10 -12.70 -6.38
C VAL A 164 7.88 -12.85 -7.88
N ASP A 165 8.81 -12.43 -8.73
CA ASP A 165 8.72 -12.49 -10.19
C ASP A 165 8.49 -13.90 -10.70
N LYS A 166 9.17 -14.88 -10.09
CA LYS A 166 9.03 -16.30 -10.44
C LYS A 166 7.62 -16.82 -10.17
N ASN A 167 6.97 -16.38 -9.10
CA ASN A 167 5.61 -16.80 -8.77
C ASN A 167 4.56 -15.95 -9.49
N LEU A 168 4.80 -14.65 -9.70
CA LEU A 168 3.95 -13.77 -10.49
C LEU A 168 3.78 -14.30 -11.90
N ARG A 169 4.86 -14.76 -12.56
CA ARG A 169 4.75 -15.38 -13.90
C ARG A 169 3.87 -16.62 -13.94
N LYS A 170 3.77 -17.37 -12.84
CA LYS A 170 2.90 -18.56 -12.74
C LYS A 170 1.45 -18.18 -12.49
N VAL A 171 1.19 -17.14 -11.71
CA VAL A 171 -0.16 -16.62 -11.48
C VAL A 171 -0.68 -15.99 -12.78
N TYR A 172 0.11 -15.12 -13.41
CA TYR A 172 -0.28 -14.41 -14.62
C TYR A 172 -0.63 -15.34 -15.80
N SER A 173 0.03 -16.50 -15.89
CA SER A 173 -0.25 -17.50 -16.95
C SER A 173 -1.51 -18.33 -16.71
N GLN A 174 -2.08 -18.29 -15.50
CA GLN A 174 -3.33 -18.96 -15.19
C GLN A 174 -4.51 -18.11 -15.68
N LYS A 175 -5.59 -18.81 -16.05
CA LYS A 175 -6.86 -18.18 -16.41
C LYS A 175 -7.66 -17.95 -15.13
N LEU A 176 -8.17 -16.73 -14.97
CA LEU A 176 -9.03 -16.37 -13.85
C LEU A 176 -10.31 -17.22 -13.85
N ARG A 177 -10.69 -17.71 -12.68
CA ARG A 177 -11.93 -18.45 -12.41
C ARG A 177 -12.91 -17.60 -11.63
N GLU A 178 -12.45 -16.94 -10.57
CA GLU A 178 -13.29 -16.13 -9.69
C GLU A 178 -12.57 -14.86 -9.23
N SER A 179 -12.73 -13.78 -10.00
CA SER A 179 -12.22 -12.47 -9.60
C SER A 179 -13.20 -11.75 -8.67
N PRO A 180 -12.71 -10.97 -7.69
CA PRO A 180 -13.57 -10.30 -6.74
C PRO A 180 -14.32 -9.16 -7.42
N ALA A 181 -15.65 -9.12 -7.27
CA ALA A 181 -16.51 -8.10 -7.89
C ALA A 181 -16.21 -6.66 -7.43
N SER A 182 -15.55 -6.49 -6.29
CA SER A 182 -15.14 -5.19 -5.75
C SER A 182 -13.70 -4.79 -6.10
N LEU A 183 -12.97 -5.58 -6.89
CA LEU A 183 -11.60 -5.28 -7.31
C LEU A 183 -11.52 -3.91 -8.00
N ASP A 184 -10.64 -3.04 -7.53
CA ASP A 184 -10.36 -1.78 -8.19
C ASP A 184 -9.56 -2.03 -9.48
N LEU A 185 -10.12 -1.57 -10.61
CA LEU A 185 -9.55 -1.80 -11.93
C LEU A 185 -8.59 -0.68 -12.38
N ALA A 186 -8.38 0.36 -11.56
CA ALA A 186 -7.50 1.47 -11.91
C ALA A 186 -6.08 1.05 -12.36
N PRO A 187 -5.40 0.08 -11.71
CA PRO A 187 -4.09 -0.39 -12.16
C PRO A 187 -4.09 -0.94 -13.60
N TYR A 188 -5.07 -1.79 -13.92
CA TYR A 188 -5.20 -2.44 -15.22
C TYR A 188 -5.58 -1.44 -16.31
N LEU A 189 -6.46 -0.48 -15.99
CA LEU A 189 -6.86 0.60 -16.89
C LEU A 189 -5.68 1.51 -17.23
N TYR A 190 -4.87 1.87 -16.23
CA TYR A 190 -3.67 2.68 -16.42
C TYR A 190 -2.65 1.97 -17.32
N CYS A 191 -2.36 0.70 -17.05
CA CYS A 191 -1.44 -0.14 -17.83
C CYS A 191 -2.01 -0.54 -19.21
N ARG A 192 -3.28 -0.26 -19.49
CA ARG A 192 -4.00 -0.66 -20.72
C ARG A 192 -3.99 -2.16 -20.96
N ASP A 193 -4.06 -2.94 -19.88
CA ASP A 193 -4.02 -4.40 -19.91
C ASP A 193 -5.38 -4.98 -20.32
N ARG A 194 -5.62 -4.99 -21.63
CA ARG A 194 -6.91 -5.41 -22.21
C ARG A 194 -7.20 -6.89 -21.99
N GLU A 195 -6.17 -7.72 -21.89
CA GLU A 195 -6.32 -9.16 -21.67
C GLU A 195 -6.74 -9.43 -20.23
N ALA A 196 -6.04 -8.83 -19.25
CA ALA A 196 -6.44 -8.91 -17.85
C ALA A 196 -7.88 -8.40 -17.64
N LEU A 197 -8.21 -7.22 -18.18
CA LEU A 197 -9.54 -6.63 -18.07
C LEU A 197 -10.64 -7.51 -18.68
N LYS A 198 -10.32 -8.25 -19.76
CA LYS A 198 -11.27 -9.18 -20.37
C LYS A 198 -11.49 -10.39 -19.47
N GLU A 199 -10.42 -11.01 -18.97
CA GLU A 199 -10.53 -12.19 -18.11
C GLU A 199 -11.23 -11.88 -16.77
N ILE A 200 -10.97 -10.72 -16.17
CA ILE A 200 -11.65 -10.30 -14.94
C ILE A 200 -13.17 -10.26 -15.18
N ARG A 201 -13.61 -9.62 -16.26
CA ARG A 201 -15.04 -9.55 -16.62
C ARG A 201 -15.67 -10.91 -16.90
N GLU A 202 -14.90 -11.85 -17.43
CA GLU A 202 -15.38 -13.21 -17.73
C GLU A 202 -15.42 -14.12 -16.50
N SER A 203 -14.75 -13.74 -15.41
CA SER A 203 -14.63 -14.52 -14.17
C SER A 203 -15.39 -13.93 -12.98
N GLU A 204 -15.95 -12.73 -13.11
CA GLU A 204 -16.84 -12.16 -12.10
C GLU A 204 -18.07 -13.07 -11.93
N PRO A 205 -18.44 -13.47 -10.70
CA PRO A 205 -19.64 -14.28 -10.47
C PRO A 205 -20.89 -13.53 -10.97
N GLU A 206 -21.82 -14.26 -11.61
CA GLU A 206 -23.10 -13.69 -12.06
C GLU A 206 -23.82 -13.01 -10.87
N LYS A 207 -24.22 -11.75 -11.06
CA LYS A 207 -24.89 -10.92 -10.06
C LYS A 207 -26.32 -11.35 -9.76
#